data_AF-A0A3D3SZU7-F1
#
_entry.id   AF-A0A3D3SZU7-F1
#
_cell.length_a   1.000
_cell.length_b   1.000
_cell.length_c   1.000
_cell.angle_alpha   90.00
_cell.angle_beta   90.00
_cell.angle_gamma   90.00
#
_symmetry.space_group_name_H-M   'P 1'
#
loop_
_entity.id
_entity.type
_entity.pdbx_description
1 polymer ?
#
loop_
_entity_poly.entity_id
_entity_poly.type
_entity_poly.pdbx_seq_one_letter_code
_entity_poly.pdbx_strand_id
1 'polypeptide(L)'
;WWCAMIAGGPGWIGVGVLKIFAGSFLAVLALQHGIPASEASDPTQMYRVAFGYISSSPEFALALAGIFVILSQLKINVTNAYAGSIAWSNFFARLTHNHPGRVVWVVFNVVIALLLMELGVYQAIKETLGVYAIVAVAWVGTLVADLVINKPLELSPK
;
A
#
# COMPACT_ATOMS: atom_id res chain seq x y z
N TRP A 1 15.52 -14.41 21.70
CA TRP A 1 15.94 -13.56 20.57
C TRP A 1 15.10 -13.83 19.31
N TRP A 2 15.09 -15.05 18.77
CA TRP A 2 14.30 -15.41 17.58
C TRP A 2 12.81 -15.06 17.66
N CYS A 3 12.13 -15.36 18.77
CA CYS A 3 10.71 -14.98 18.94
C CYS A 3 10.49 -13.47 18.89
N ALA A 4 11.38 -12.68 19.50
CA ALA A 4 11.31 -11.22 19.49
C ALA A 4 11.60 -10.65 18.09
N MET A 5 12.57 -11.22 17.37
CA MET A 5 12.89 -10.84 15.99
C MET A 5 11.73 -11.16 15.04
N ILE A 6 11.15 -12.36 15.13
CA ILE A 6 10.02 -12.78 14.29
C ILE A 6 8.79 -11.93 14.60
N ALA A 7 8.47 -11.72 15.88
CA ALA A 7 7.32 -10.92 16.30
C ALA A 7 7.48 -9.42 15.98
N GLY A 8 8.72 -8.89 15.93
CA GLY A 8 8.98 -7.48 15.63
C GLY A 8 9.24 -7.17 14.15
N GLY A 9 9.45 -8.20 13.32
CA GLY A 9 9.83 -8.03 11.91
C GLY A 9 9.12 -9.02 10.98
N PRO A 10 9.80 -10.05 10.46
CA PRO A 10 9.30 -10.86 9.34
C PRO A 10 8.01 -11.65 9.64
N GLY A 11 7.71 -11.96 10.91
CA GLY A 11 6.50 -12.71 11.29
C GLY A 11 5.19 -11.98 10.97
N TRP A 12 5.23 -10.66 10.79
CA TRP A 12 4.07 -9.86 10.38
C TRP A 12 3.55 -10.22 8.98
N ILE A 13 4.32 -10.95 8.17
CA ILE A 13 3.83 -11.47 6.89
C ILE A 13 2.58 -12.34 7.07
N GLY A 14 2.48 -13.11 8.16
CA GLY A 14 1.30 -13.94 8.45
C GLY A 14 0.04 -13.08 8.68
N VAL A 15 0.19 -11.97 9.40
CA VAL A 15 -0.89 -10.98 9.56
C VAL A 15 -1.27 -10.35 8.22
N GLY A 16 -0.28 -10.09 7.36
CA GLY A 16 -0.51 -9.63 5.98
C GLY A 16 -1.35 -10.60 5.16
N VAL A 17 -1.01 -11.89 5.20
CA VAL A 17 -1.75 -12.96 4.52
C VAL A 17 -3.19 -13.04 5.04
N LEU A 18 -3.40 -13.00 6.35
CA LEU A 18 -4.73 -12.99 6.95
C LEU A 18 -5.57 -11.78 6.48
N LYS A 19 -4.97 -10.60 6.37
CA LYS A 19 -5.65 -9.40 5.84
C LYS A 19 -6.07 -9.57 4.39
N ILE A 20 -5.23 -10.19 3.56
CA ILE A 20 -5.58 -10.48 2.16
C ILE A 20 -6.77 -11.42 2.10
N PHE A 21 -6.77 -12.51 2.89
CA PHE A 21 -7.92 -13.42 2.94
C PHE A 21 -9.19 -12.74 3.44
N ALA A 22 -9.09 -11.89 4.46
CA ALA A 22 -10.23 -11.12 4.96
C ALA A 22 -10.79 -10.17 3.88
N GLY A 23 -9.93 -9.47 3.15
CA GLY A 23 -10.33 -8.62 2.03
C GLY A 23 -11.00 -9.41 0.90
N SER A 24 -10.42 -10.56 0.52
CA SER A 24 -11.01 -11.45 -0.49
C SER A 24 -12.38 -12.00 -0.05
N PHE A 25 -12.54 -12.34 1.22
CA PHE A 25 -13.83 -12.75 1.78
C PHE A 25 -14.88 -11.63 1.66
N LEU A 26 -14.51 -10.39 2.00
CA LEU A 26 -15.40 -9.23 1.86
C LEU A 26 -15.78 -8.96 0.39
N ALA A 27 -14.85 -9.16 -0.55
CA ALA A 27 -15.14 -9.05 -1.97
C ALA A 27 -16.19 -10.10 -2.42
N VAL A 28 -16.03 -11.35 -1.99
CA VAL A 28 -16.99 -12.43 -2.28
C VAL A 28 -18.35 -12.15 -1.62
N LEU A 29 -18.36 -11.64 -0.39
CA LEU A 29 -19.58 -11.25 0.30
C LEU A 29 -20.34 -10.15 -0.47
N ALA A 30 -19.62 -9.15 -1.00
CA ALA A 30 -20.21 -8.10 -1.81
C ALA A 30 -20.83 -8.66 -3.10
N LEU A 31 -20.15 -9.57 -3.79
CA LEU A 31 -20.68 -10.26 -4.98
C LEU A 31 -21.98 -11.02 -4.66
N GLN A 32 -22.02 -11.73 -3.53
CA GLN A 32 -23.22 -12.46 -3.09
C GLN A 32 -24.41 -11.54 -2.78
N HIS A 33 -24.15 -10.26 -2.46
CA HIS A 33 -25.18 -9.23 -2.27
C HIS A 33 -25.59 -8.52 -3.56
N GLY A 34 -25.16 -9.03 -4.72
CA GLY A 34 -25.52 -8.47 -6.02
C GLY A 34 -24.72 -7.23 -6.41
N ILE A 35 -23.62 -6.92 -5.72
CA ILE A 35 -22.69 -5.88 -6.18
C ILE A 35 -21.98 -6.36 -7.45
N PRO A 36 -21.95 -5.57 -8.54
CA PRO A 36 -21.26 -5.93 -9.76
C PRO A 36 -19.78 -6.24 -9.51
N ALA A 37 -19.20 -7.18 -10.27
CA ALA A 37 -17.79 -7.57 -10.11
C ALA A 37 -16.80 -6.40 -10.31
N SER A 38 -17.17 -5.38 -11.09
CA SER A 38 -16.40 -4.14 -11.24
C SER A 38 -16.32 -3.29 -9.98
N GLU A 39 -17.31 -3.40 -9.09
CA GLU A 39 -17.43 -2.61 -7.86
C GLU A 39 -17.22 -3.45 -6.60
N ALA A 40 -17.24 -4.77 -6.69
CA ALA A 40 -17.05 -5.66 -5.55
C ALA A 40 -15.64 -5.54 -4.94
N SER A 41 -14.67 -4.99 -5.69
CA SER A 41 -13.35 -4.65 -5.18
C SER A 41 -13.26 -3.28 -4.48
N ASP A 42 -14.32 -2.46 -4.52
CA ASP A 42 -14.38 -1.16 -3.85
C ASP A 42 -14.55 -1.37 -2.33
N PRO A 43 -13.60 -0.89 -1.49
CA PRO A 43 -13.71 -0.97 -0.05
C PRO A 43 -15.02 -0.36 0.49
N THR A 44 -15.54 0.68 -0.15
CA THR A 44 -16.78 1.34 0.27
C THR A 44 -17.96 0.37 0.18
N GLN A 45 -18.07 -0.39 -0.91
CA GLN A 45 -19.13 -1.39 -1.06
C GLN A 45 -18.90 -2.59 -0.14
N MET A 46 -17.66 -3.07 -0.03
CA MET A 46 -17.28 -4.16 0.87
C MET A 46 -17.70 -3.88 2.32
N TYR A 47 -17.32 -2.71 2.84
CA TYR A 47 -17.59 -2.33 4.23
C TYR A 47 -19.04 -1.91 4.45
N ARG A 48 -19.72 -1.34 3.44
CA ARG A 48 -21.16 -1.06 3.53
C ARG A 48 -21.96 -2.35 3.73
N VAL A 49 -21.67 -3.39 2.96
CA VAL A 49 -22.30 -4.71 3.10
C VAL A 49 -21.94 -5.33 4.46
N ALA A 50 -20.65 -5.33 4.82
CA ALA A 50 -20.19 -5.90 6.08
C ALA A 50 -20.82 -5.22 7.32
N PHE A 51 -20.88 -3.89 7.37
CA PHE A 51 -21.49 -3.18 8.48
C PHE A 51 -23.03 -3.26 8.48
N GLY A 52 -23.64 -3.54 7.33
CA GLY A 52 -25.07 -3.86 7.25
C GLY A 52 -25.48 -5.09 8.06
N TYR A 53 -24.56 -6.04 8.30
CA TYR A 53 -24.83 -7.19 9.17
C TYR A 53 -24.83 -6.85 10.66
N ILE A 54 -24.21 -5.75 11.05
CA ILE A 54 -24.00 -5.37 12.46
C ILE A 54 -24.91 -4.20 12.85
N SER A 55 -25.45 -3.47 11.88
CA SER A 55 -26.33 -2.32 12.10
C SER A 55 -27.74 -2.56 11.59
N SER A 56 -28.73 -2.18 12.41
CA SER A 56 -30.15 -2.21 12.03
C SER A 56 -30.57 -1.05 11.11
N SER A 57 -29.72 -0.03 10.93
CA SER A 57 -30.00 1.14 10.08
C SER A 57 -29.03 1.22 8.89
N PRO A 58 -29.54 1.20 7.64
CA PRO A 58 -28.70 1.34 6.45
C PRO A 58 -27.87 2.62 6.42
N GLU A 59 -28.40 3.73 6.93
CA GLU A 59 -27.70 5.02 6.97
C GLU A 59 -26.52 4.98 7.94
N PHE A 60 -26.69 4.31 9.09
CA PHE A 60 -25.63 4.15 10.07
C PHE A 60 -24.52 3.23 9.56
N ALA A 61 -24.86 2.13 8.88
CA ALA A 61 -23.89 1.25 8.23
C ALA A 61 -23.06 2.00 7.17
N LEU A 62 -23.71 2.84 6.36
CA LEU A 62 -23.04 3.67 5.36
C LEU A 62 -22.11 4.71 6.01
N ALA A 63 -22.55 5.38 7.08
CA ALA A 63 -21.72 6.33 7.81
C ALA A 63 -20.47 5.65 8.40
N LEU A 64 -20.63 4.46 9.00
CA LEU A 64 -19.52 3.70 9.55
C LEU A 64 -18.54 3.24 8.47
N ALA A 65 -19.05 2.75 7.33
CA ALA A 65 -18.24 2.40 6.18
C ALA A 65 -17.45 3.60 5.66
N GLY A 66 -18.11 4.75 5.50
CA GLY A 66 -17.49 5.99 5.04
C GLY A 66 -16.38 6.47 5.98
N ILE A 67 -16.65 6.53 7.28
CA ILE A 67 -15.64 6.91 8.30
C ILE A 67 -14.45 5.95 8.25
N PHE A 68 -14.71 4.64 8.24
CA PHE A 68 -13.66 3.63 8.21
C PHE A 68 -12.78 3.77 6.96
N VAL A 69 -13.39 3.83 5.78
CA VAL A 69 -12.68 3.97 4.50
C VAL A 69 -11.90 5.27 4.43
N ILE A 70 -12.48 6.41 4.85
CA ILE A 70 -11.77 7.70 4.88
C ILE A 70 -10.54 7.63 5.78
N LEU A 71 -10.67 7.07 6.98
CA LEU A 71 -9.54 6.91 7.90
C LEU A 71 -8.45 5.99 7.32
N SER A 72 -8.84 4.88 6.69
CA SER A 72 -7.90 3.98 6.01
C SER A 72 -7.17 4.68 4.87
N GLN A 73 -7.89 5.39 4.00
CA GLN A 73 -7.33 6.10 2.86
C GLN A 73 -6.42 7.25 3.31
N LEU A 74 -6.79 7.98 4.37
CA LEU A 74 -5.95 9.01 4.96
C LEU A 74 -4.62 8.41 5.44
N LYS A 75 -4.66 7.30 6.18
CA LYS A 75 -3.44 6.63 6.66
C LYS A 75 -2.54 6.18 5.51
N ILE A 76 -3.11 5.60 4.46
CA ILE A 76 -2.36 5.18 3.26
C ILE A 76 -1.71 6.40 2.60
N ASN A 77 -2.47 7.47 2.36
CA ASN A 77 -1.97 8.67 1.68
C ASN A 77 -0.88 9.39 2.50
N VAL A 78 -1.03 9.47 3.82
CA VAL A 78 0.01 10.03 4.71
C VAL A 78 1.28 9.19 4.63
N THR A 79 1.17 7.87 4.61
CA THR A 79 2.32 6.96 4.52
C THR A 79 3.04 7.12 3.17
N ASN A 80 2.27 7.23 2.07
CA ASN A 80 2.81 7.46 0.73
C ASN A 80 3.48 8.84 0.60
N ALA A 81 2.87 9.90 1.15
CA ALA A 81 3.45 11.25 1.14
C ALA A 81 4.76 11.30 1.93
N TYR A 82 4.80 10.62 3.08
CA TYR A 82 6.01 10.53 3.90
C TYR A 82 7.13 9.76 3.20
N ALA A 83 6.84 8.58 2.65
CA ALA A 83 7.82 7.78 1.91
C ALA A 83 8.39 8.54 0.70
N GLY A 84 7.52 9.21 -0.08
CA GLY A 84 7.93 10.05 -1.20
C GLY A 84 8.85 11.20 -0.76
N SER A 85 8.52 11.87 0.35
CA SER A 85 9.35 12.97 0.87
C SER A 85 10.78 12.52 1.21
N ILE A 86 10.94 11.29 1.75
CA ILE A 86 12.24 10.72 2.06
C ILE A 86 12.99 10.41 0.77
N ALA A 87 12.33 9.78 -0.20
CA ALA A 87 12.95 9.44 -1.49
C ALA A 87 13.50 10.69 -2.19
N TRP A 88 12.69 11.75 -2.29
CA TRP A 88 13.11 13.03 -2.87
C TRP A 88 14.25 13.67 -2.09
N SER A 89 14.15 13.72 -0.76
CA SER A 89 15.21 14.29 0.07
C SER A 89 16.55 13.56 -0.11
N ASN A 90 16.53 12.24 -0.24
CA ASN A 90 17.74 11.44 -0.43
C ASN A 90 18.32 11.60 -1.83
N PHE A 91 17.46 11.67 -2.86
CA PHE A 91 17.88 11.89 -4.24
C PHE A 91 18.58 13.26 -4.38
N PHE A 92 17.94 14.33 -3.93
CA PHE A 92 18.48 15.67 -4.06
C PHE A 92 19.63 15.96 -3.10
N ALA A 93 19.68 15.33 -1.92
CA ALA A 93 20.85 15.39 -1.07
C ALA A 93 22.10 14.86 -1.78
N ARG A 94 21.97 13.78 -2.56
CA ARG A 94 23.09 13.21 -3.33
C ARG A 94 23.43 14.03 -4.57
N LEU A 95 22.43 14.63 -5.20
CA LEU A 95 22.63 15.40 -6.44
C LEU A 95 23.18 16.81 -6.16
N THR A 96 22.66 17.48 -5.14
CA THR A 96 22.89 18.92 -4.91
C THR A 96 23.66 19.23 -3.63
N HIS A 97 23.94 18.22 -2.79
CA HIS A 97 24.61 18.38 -1.49
C HIS A 97 23.93 19.38 -0.54
N ASN A 98 22.66 19.71 -0.80
CA ASN A 98 21.85 20.60 0.01
C ASN A 98 20.73 19.81 0.71
N HIS A 99 20.41 20.16 1.95
CA HIS A 99 19.46 19.45 2.81
C HIS A 99 18.30 20.34 3.24
N PRO A 100 17.38 20.71 2.33
CA PRO A 100 16.18 21.42 2.72
C PRO A 100 15.29 20.56 3.63
N GLY A 101 14.53 21.23 4.51
CA GLY A 101 13.70 20.57 5.51
C GLY A 101 12.64 19.64 4.92
N ARG A 102 12.28 18.59 5.67
CA ARG A 102 11.34 17.52 5.24
C ARG A 102 9.99 18.06 4.73
N VAL A 103 9.49 19.15 5.31
CA VAL A 103 8.21 19.77 4.93
C VAL A 103 8.19 20.14 3.44
N VAL A 104 9.30 20.68 2.92
CA VAL A 104 9.42 21.07 1.51
C VAL A 104 9.18 19.87 0.60
N TRP A 105 9.79 18.73 0.93
CA TRP A 105 9.65 17.50 0.15
C TRP A 105 8.28 16.86 0.26
N VAL A 106 7.62 16.97 1.42
CA VAL A 106 6.22 16.52 1.57
C VAL A 106 5.31 17.35 0.67
N VAL A 107 5.41 18.69 0.73
CA VAL A 107 4.58 19.59 -0.10
C VAL A 107 4.83 19.32 -1.58
N PHE A 108 6.10 19.25 -1.99
CA PHE A 108 6.49 18.93 -3.36
C PHE A 108 5.86 17.61 -3.85
N ASN A 109 5.99 16.54 -3.07
CA ASN A 109 5.45 15.23 -3.41
C ASN A 109 3.92 15.23 -3.52
N VAL A 110 3.24 15.89 -2.57
CA VAL A 110 1.77 15.98 -2.58
C VAL A 110 1.28 16.82 -3.76
N VAL A 111 1.94 17.94 -4.09
CA VAL A 111 1.57 18.77 -5.25
C VAL A 111 1.68 17.98 -6.55
N ILE A 112 2.78 17.25 -6.77
CA ILE A 112 2.91 16.41 -7.97
C ILE A 112 1.84 15.32 -7.99
N ALA A 113 1.60 14.64 -6.85
CA ALA A 113 0.57 13.62 -6.76
C ALA A 113 -0.82 14.18 -7.13
N LEU A 114 -1.18 15.36 -6.62
CA LEU A 114 -2.43 16.05 -6.95
C LEU A 114 -2.52 16.41 -8.44
N LEU A 115 -1.46 16.98 -9.01
CA LEU A 115 -1.43 17.34 -10.43
C LEU A 115 -1.58 16.10 -11.33
N LEU A 116 -0.91 14.99 -11.01
CA LEU A 116 -1.01 13.75 -11.78
C LEU A 116 -2.42 13.14 -11.72
N MET A 117 -3.11 13.28 -10.59
CA MET A 117 -4.50 12.84 -10.44
C MET A 117 -5.46 13.77 -11.21
N GLU A 118 -5.31 15.08 -11.08
CA GLU A 118 -6.18 16.08 -11.72
C GLU A 118 -6.06 16.07 -13.26
N LEU A 119 -4.85 15.84 -13.77
CA LEU A 119 -4.60 15.76 -15.22
C LEU A 119 -5.01 14.41 -15.83
N GLY A 120 -5.58 13.48 -15.05
CA GLY A 120 -6.04 12.17 -15.53
C GLY A 120 -4.91 11.22 -15.96
N VAL A 121 -3.64 11.57 -15.69
CA VAL A 121 -2.44 10.77 -16.05
C VAL A 121 -2.38 9.46 -15.25
N TYR A 122 -3.16 9.37 -14.17
CA TYR A 122 -3.25 8.19 -13.31
C TYR A 122 -3.47 6.88 -14.07
N GLN A 123 -4.32 6.85 -15.11
CA GLN A 123 -4.62 5.60 -15.83
C GLN A 123 -3.40 5.07 -16.60
N ALA A 124 -2.66 5.96 -17.27
CA ALA A 124 -1.42 5.60 -17.96
C ALA A 124 -0.34 5.14 -16.96
N ILE A 125 -0.23 5.83 -15.82
CA ILE A 125 0.67 5.44 -14.73
C ILE A 125 0.31 4.05 -14.21
N LYS A 126 -0.97 3.76 -13.99
CA LYS A 126 -1.46 2.47 -13.49
C LYS A 126 -1.02 1.29 -14.37
N GLU A 127 -1.06 1.44 -15.69
CA GLU A 127 -0.56 0.40 -16.61
C GLU A 127 0.95 0.21 -16.49
N THR A 128 1.72 1.31 -16.42
CA THR A 128 3.18 1.24 -16.24
C THR A 128 3.60 0.66 -14.90
N LEU A 129 2.78 0.83 -13.84
CA LEU A 129 3.03 0.22 -12.53
C LEU A 129 3.07 -1.31 -12.60
N GLY A 130 2.28 -1.92 -13.49
CA GLY A 130 2.29 -3.37 -13.69
C GLY A 130 3.67 -3.86 -14.16
N VAL A 131 4.26 -3.16 -15.13
CA VAL A 131 5.62 -3.44 -15.63
C VAL A 131 6.67 -3.16 -14.57
N TYR A 132 6.56 -2.04 -13.86
CA TYR A 132 7.46 -1.70 -12.75
C TYR A 132 7.43 -2.75 -11.64
N ALA A 133 6.25 -3.30 -11.32
CA ALA A 133 6.11 -4.34 -10.30
C ALA A 133 6.91 -5.60 -10.65
N ILE A 134 6.97 -5.99 -11.93
CA ILE A 134 7.79 -7.14 -12.37
C ILE A 134 9.27 -6.89 -12.06
N VAL A 135 9.77 -5.69 -12.38
CA VAL A 135 11.16 -5.30 -12.09
C VAL A 135 11.43 -5.28 -10.59
N ALA A 136 10.52 -4.71 -9.80
CA ALA A 136 10.64 -4.68 -8.34
C ALA A 136 10.65 -6.09 -7.73
N VAL A 137 9.77 -6.98 -8.20
CA VAL A 137 9.72 -8.39 -7.75
C VAL A 137 10.99 -9.13 -8.14
N ALA A 138 11.48 -8.96 -9.37
CA ALA A 138 12.74 -9.55 -9.81
C ALA A 138 13.91 -9.09 -8.94
N TRP A 139 13.99 -7.78 -8.66
CA TRP A 139 15.02 -7.22 -7.79
C TRP A 139 14.95 -7.78 -6.36
N VAL A 140 13.77 -7.83 -5.74
CA VAL A 140 13.60 -8.45 -4.42
C VAL A 140 13.99 -9.92 -4.46
N GLY A 141 13.60 -10.66 -5.50
CA GLY A 141 13.99 -12.06 -5.70
C GLY A 141 15.50 -12.24 -5.76
N THR A 142 16.21 -11.39 -6.50
CA THR A 142 17.68 -11.42 -6.56
C THR A 142 18.32 -11.10 -5.21
N LEU A 143 17.79 -10.14 -4.45
CA LEU A 143 18.30 -9.83 -3.11
C LEU A 143 18.07 -10.98 -2.13
N VAL A 144 16.90 -11.62 -2.18
CA VAL A 144 16.61 -12.80 -1.35
C VAL A 144 17.54 -13.96 -1.70
N ALA A 145 17.75 -14.23 -2.99
CA ALA A 145 18.70 -15.24 -3.43
C ALA A 145 20.12 -14.93 -2.95
N ASP A 146 20.54 -13.67 -3.04
CA ASP A 146 21.87 -13.27 -2.55
C ASP A 146 22.03 -13.49 -1.05
N LEU A 147 21.04 -13.07 -0.25
CA LEU A 147 21.10 -13.17 1.22
C LEU A 147 20.92 -14.58 1.76
N VAL A 148 20.06 -15.40 1.13
CA VAL A 148 19.67 -16.73 1.62
C VAL A 148 20.51 -17.85 1.00
N ILE A 149 20.98 -17.67 -0.24
CA ILE A 149 21.72 -18.71 -0.98
C ILE A 149 23.19 -18.32 -1.11
N ASN A 150 23.50 -17.18 -1.73
CA ASN A 150 24.90 -16.84 -2.04
C ASN A 150 25.72 -16.56 -0.78
N LYS A 151 25.15 -15.85 0.19
CA LYS A 151 25.85 -15.45 1.40
C LYS A 151 26.22 -16.62 2.31
N PRO A 152 25.34 -17.61 2.58
CA PRO A 152 25.73 -18.82 3.30
C PRO A 152 26.69 -19.73 2.53
N LEU A 153 26.69 -19.67 1.19
CA LEU A 153 27.59 -20.44 0.33
C LEU A 153 28.92 -19.71 0.02
N GLU A 154 29.15 -18.53 0.61
CA GLU A 154 30.34 -17.69 0.37
C GLU A 154 30.57 -17.31 -1.11
N LEU A 155 29.50 -17.31 -1.91
CA LEU A 155 29.54 -16.95 -3.34
C LEU A 155 29.35 -15.44 -3.58
N SER A 156 28.91 -14.68 -2.56
CA SER A 156 28.76 -13.23 -2.70
C SER A 156 30.11 -12.51 -2.60
N PRO A 157 30.32 -11.41 -3.33
CA PRO A 157 31.46 -10.53 -3.10
C PRO A 157 31.54 -10.08 -1.63
N LYS A 158 32.76 -9.89 -1.12
CA LYS A 158 33.01 -9.37 0.23
C LYS A 158 32.65 -7.89 0.35
#